data_AF-A0A800G2V1-F1
#
_entry.id   AF-A0A800G2V1-F1
#
_cell.length_a   1.000
_cell.length_b   1.000
_cell.length_c   1.000
_cell.angle_alpha   90.00
_cell.angle_beta   90.00
_cell.angle_gamma   90.00
#
_symmetry.space_group_name_H-M   'P 1'
#
loop_
_entity.id
_entity.type
_entity.pdbx_description
1 polymer ?
#
loop_
_entity_poly.entity_id
_entity_poly.type
_entity_poly.pdbx_seq_one_letter_code
_entity_poly.pdbx_strand_id
1 'polypeptide(L)'
;MKFINVALSLLVSLAIGLGVFEGGLRLLGLGPPVTLNAFDAALGWSKTPSTTLRRGNAEGFEVEFTFNAAGLRDDAGVTAETLPEAYRVIALGDSFTLGFSVKRDDLFVDLLERWWNAEGRGVQVVNTGTEGYSTDQEVAWLETHGTAWDPDLVLLFTYENDLFWNGQSHYTDLPKPRYAATGTREPGALKAPPARPWHQSTAIGNLLLRGPDEGVELFQPGSVRLPKEMGALLTDRPDFMEEPIARTGGAMLALARQAQALDARVVVVPIPSHSAIDSDYRDKFQTRMGLAAGSWDPDHPVDLMLDAARAAGLEVLDVRPSLKAAAAGGDDLYFQKDWHLNPLGNRALARALHEGLEDCPTLPAATTKAQLPETAPTGSGLPGWLPWYAGLWLALGTLFARVYSNVEKPLAGFFKVGLMLGMVFAIALGATHLVTSLSPDVGRIVTLSAVTLILGFVAYKLGNRLGTIAELLKAFIGRGHWYLMPLVTVLLTVGSLLVVAASSPLVAPFIYTLF
;
A
#
# COMPACT_ATOMS: atom_id res chain seq x y z
N MET A 1 -10.40 25.46 43.39
CA MET A 1 -10.73 24.02 43.39
C MET A 1 -11.96 23.68 42.55
N LYS A 2 -13.16 24.24 42.80
CA LYS A 2 -14.38 23.95 41.98
C LYS A 2 -14.21 24.20 40.47
N PHE A 3 -13.60 25.33 40.09
CA PHE A 3 -13.34 25.65 38.68
C PHE A 3 -12.40 24.62 38.01
N ILE A 4 -11.29 24.29 38.67
CA ILE A 4 -10.31 23.30 38.17
C ILE A 4 -10.98 21.94 37.94
N ASN A 5 -11.83 21.53 38.88
CA ASN A 5 -12.47 20.22 38.83
C ASN A 5 -13.57 20.13 37.76
N VAL A 6 -14.33 21.21 37.54
CA VAL A 6 -15.30 21.33 36.44
C VAL A 6 -14.57 21.34 35.09
N ALA A 7 -13.49 22.11 34.98
CA ALA A 7 -12.65 22.12 33.78
C ALA A 7 -12.09 20.72 33.49
N LEU A 8 -11.55 20.02 34.50
CA LEU A 8 -11.05 18.65 34.37
C LEU A 8 -12.14 17.68 33.90
N SER A 9 -13.33 17.78 34.48
CA SER A 9 -14.48 16.96 34.10
C SER A 9 -14.91 17.17 32.64
N LEU A 10 -14.94 18.42 32.17
CA LEU A 10 -15.25 18.73 30.77
C LEU A 10 -14.15 18.21 29.84
N LEU A 11 -12.89 18.37 30.23
CA LEU A 11 -11.75 17.84 29.48
C LEU A 11 -11.79 16.32 29.35
N VAL A 12 -12.09 15.59 30.44
CA VAL A 12 -12.23 14.13 30.40
C VAL A 12 -13.40 13.70 29.51
N SER A 13 -14.53 14.41 29.60
CA SER A 13 -15.72 14.11 28.79
C SER A 13 -15.46 14.34 27.30
N LEU A 14 -14.75 15.43 26.96
CA LEU A 14 -14.28 15.71 25.61
C LEU A 14 -13.29 14.64 25.12
N ALA A 15 -12.34 14.23 25.95
CA ALA A 15 -11.36 13.21 25.62
C ALA A 15 -12.02 11.86 25.31
N ILE A 16 -13.04 11.46 26.07
CA ILE A 16 -13.83 10.24 25.80
C ILE A 16 -14.55 10.37 24.44
N GLY A 17 -15.22 11.50 24.20
CA GLY A 17 -15.92 11.73 22.93
C GLY A 17 -14.99 11.68 21.71
N LEU A 18 -13.82 12.33 21.81
CA LEU A 18 -12.78 12.28 20.78
C LEU A 18 -12.23 10.85 20.62
N GLY A 19 -12.03 10.11 21.71
CA GLY A 19 -11.57 8.72 21.66
C GLY A 19 -12.55 7.78 20.92
N VAL A 20 -13.85 7.94 21.17
CA VAL A 20 -14.89 7.18 20.45
C VAL A 20 -14.92 7.54 18.97
N PHE A 21 -14.82 8.83 18.65
CA PHE A 21 -14.83 9.29 17.25
C PHE A 21 -13.58 8.81 16.49
N GLU A 22 -12.40 8.91 17.10
CA GLU A 22 -11.14 8.39 16.58
C GLU A 22 -11.22 6.87 16.31
N GLY A 23 -11.74 6.11 17.28
CA GLY A 23 -11.95 4.67 17.13
C GLY A 23 -12.89 4.34 15.97
N GLY A 24 -13.99 5.08 15.84
CA GLY A 24 -14.93 4.95 14.73
C GLY A 24 -14.29 5.21 13.36
N LEU A 25 -13.51 6.27 13.21
CA LEU A 25 -12.80 6.58 11.97
C LEU A 25 -11.78 5.50 11.61
N ARG A 26 -11.02 4.99 12.59
CA ARG A 26 -10.06 3.89 12.38
C ARG A 26 -10.74 2.61 11.91
N LEU A 27 -11.89 2.26 12.49
CA LEU A 27 -12.67 1.09 12.07
C LEU A 27 -13.20 1.21 10.63
N LEU A 28 -13.38 2.43 10.13
CA LEU A 28 -13.75 2.71 8.74
C LEU A 28 -12.54 2.75 7.78
N GLY A 29 -11.33 2.47 8.27
CA GLY A 29 -10.09 2.51 7.48
C GLY A 29 -9.50 3.91 7.32
N LEU A 30 -10.02 4.92 8.03
CA LEU A 30 -9.53 6.31 7.99
C LEU A 30 -8.44 6.59 9.03
N GLY A 31 -7.81 5.53 9.54
CA GLY A 31 -6.69 5.62 10.47
C GLY A 31 -5.45 6.26 9.82
N PRO A 32 -4.47 6.71 10.62
CA PRO A 32 -3.19 7.14 10.08
C PRO A 32 -2.52 6.00 9.31
N PRO A 33 -1.84 6.29 8.18
CA PRO A 33 -1.20 5.27 7.36
C PRO A 33 -0.09 4.58 8.15
N VAL A 34 -0.09 3.25 8.14
CA VAL A 34 0.99 2.43 8.71
C VAL A 34 2.14 2.42 7.69
N THR A 35 3.28 2.98 8.09
CA THR A 35 4.49 3.01 7.27
C THR A 35 5.33 1.76 7.52
N LEU A 36 5.82 1.16 6.43
CA LEU A 36 6.84 0.10 6.44
C LEU A 36 8.24 0.71 6.66
N ASN A 37 8.37 2.00 6.35
CA ASN A 37 9.63 2.68 6.14
C ASN A 37 10.15 3.34 7.41
N ALA A 38 11.44 3.15 7.66
CA ALA A 38 12.27 3.88 8.61
C ALA A 38 13.23 4.79 7.83
N PHE A 39 13.60 5.94 8.39
CA PHE A 39 14.57 6.84 7.75
C PHE A 39 15.94 6.18 7.66
N ASP A 40 16.59 6.35 6.51
CA ASP A 40 17.94 5.87 6.24
C ASP A 40 18.79 7.03 5.68
N ALA A 41 19.94 7.32 6.31
CA ALA A 41 20.75 8.47 5.93
C ALA A 41 21.44 8.33 4.56
N ALA A 42 21.64 7.09 4.09
CA ALA A 42 22.20 6.81 2.78
C ALA A 42 21.08 6.65 1.74
N LEU A 43 20.05 5.88 2.06
CA LEU A 43 19.02 5.46 1.11
C LEU A 43 17.78 6.34 1.10
N GLY A 44 17.64 7.25 2.07
CA GLY A 44 16.44 8.05 2.30
C GLY A 44 15.50 7.33 3.25
N TRP A 45 15.11 6.11 2.88
CA TRP A 45 14.36 5.21 3.74
C TRP A 45 14.72 3.76 3.49
N SER A 46 14.50 2.92 4.48
CA SER A 46 14.63 1.46 4.44
C SER A 46 13.44 0.83 5.19
N LYS A 47 13.35 -0.49 5.23
CA LYS A 47 12.26 -1.19 5.93
C LYS A 47 12.59 -1.34 7.41
N THR A 48 11.58 -1.27 8.28
CA THR A 48 11.78 -1.47 9.73
C THR A 48 12.09 -2.96 10.00
N PRO A 49 13.27 -3.31 10.53
CA PRO A 49 13.63 -4.71 10.76
C PRO A 49 12.69 -5.42 11.74
N SER A 50 12.60 -6.74 11.64
CA SER A 50 11.83 -7.61 12.56
C SER A 50 10.38 -7.16 12.78
N THR A 51 9.75 -6.65 11.72
CA THR A 51 8.40 -6.10 11.76
C THR A 51 7.47 -6.92 10.88
N THR A 52 6.28 -7.22 11.40
CA THR A 52 5.17 -7.80 10.63
C THR A 52 4.02 -6.80 10.58
N LEU A 53 3.48 -6.57 9.38
CA LEU A 53 2.28 -5.78 9.20
C LEU A 53 1.39 -6.28 8.08
N ARG A 54 0.11 -5.89 8.13
CA ARG A 54 -0.87 -6.19 7.09
C ARG A 54 -1.34 -4.89 6.47
N ARG A 55 -1.41 -4.86 5.14
CA ARG A 55 -1.85 -3.69 4.37
C ARG A 55 -2.90 -4.12 3.34
N GLY A 56 -4.03 -3.41 3.30
CA GLY A 56 -5.00 -3.56 2.22
C GLY A 56 -4.49 -2.96 0.93
N ASN A 57 -4.80 -3.58 -0.22
CA ASN A 57 -4.48 -3.06 -1.54
C ASN A 57 -5.72 -2.53 -2.27
N ALA A 58 -5.53 -1.90 -3.43
CA ALA A 58 -6.63 -1.35 -4.24
C ALA A 58 -7.60 -2.43 -4.75
N GLU A 59 -7.16 -3.69 -4.79
CA GLU A 59 -7.98 -4.85 -5.17
C GLU A 59 -8.95 -5.27 -4.07
N GLY A 60 -8.78 -4.80 -2.84
CA GLY A 60 -9.70 -5.03 -1.72
C GLY A 60 -9.37 -6.26 -0.87
N PHE A 61 -8.14 -6.77 -0.96
CA PHE A 61 -7.61 -7.79 -0.05
C PHE A 61 -6.37 -7.30 0.69
N GLU A 62 -5.95 -8.03 1.72
CA GLU A 62 -4.78 -7.69 2.52
C GLU A 62 -3.57 -8.54 2.12
N VAL A 63 -2.41 -7.89 2.11
CA VAL A 63 -1.10 -8.52 1.99
C VAL A 63 -0.38 -8.40 3.34
N GLU A 64 0.20 -9.50 3.80
CA GLU A 64 1.08 -9.51 4.96
C GLU A 64 2.54 -9.34 4.52
N PHE A 65 3.23 -8.42 5.19
CA PHE A 65 4.66 -8.18 5.05
C PHE A 65 5.32 -8.57 6.36
N THR A 66 6.29 -9.47 6.29
CA THR A 66 7.17 -9.82 7.40
C THR A 66 8.60 -9.57 6.95
N PHE A 67 9.31 -8.71 7.68
CA PHE A 67 10.72 -8.41 7.43
C PHE A 67 11.60 -9.09 8.46
N ASN A 68 12.70 -9.68 7.99
CA ASN A 68 13.69 -10.32 8.85
C ASN A 68 14.54 -9.28 9.60
N ALA A 69 15.54 -9.75 10.35
CA ALA A 69 16.44 -8.90 11.13
C ALA A 69 17.31 -7.96 10.27
N ALA A 70 17.47 -8.25 8.98
CA ALA A 70 18.14 -7.38 8.01
C ALA A 70 17.18 -6.37 7.35
N GLY A 71 15.89 -6.39 7.71
CA GLY A 71 14.87 -5.54 7.08
C GLY A 71 14.48 -6.00 5.68
N LEU A 72 14.73 -7.25 5.32
CA LEU A 72 14.40 -7.82 4.01
C LEU A 72 13.12 -8.64 4.09
N ARG A 73 12.32 -8.64 3.01
CA ARG A 73 11.11 -9.49 2.93
C ARG A 73 11.54 -10.88 2.48
N ASP A 74 12.19 -11.58 3.39
CA ASP A 74 12.91 -12.81 3.13
C ASP A 74 12.83 -13.77 4.32
N ASP A 75 13.44 -14.95 4.21
CA ASP A 75 13.52 -15.92 5.28
C ASP A 75 14.25 -15.33 6.50
N ALA A 76 13.79 -15.73 7.70
CA ALA A 76 14.30 -15.19 8.96
C ALA A 76 15.81 -15.45 9.17
N GLY A 77 16.35 -16.49 8.55
CA GLY A 77 17.76 -16.87 8.63
C GLY A 77 18.67 -16.21 7.58
N VAL A 78 18.12 -15.44 6.64
CA VAL A 78 18.91 -14.75 5.61
C VAL A 78 19.64 -13.56 6.24
N THR A 79 20.98 -13.62 6.23
CA THR A 79 21.88 -12.61 6.79
C THR A 79 23.03 -12.33 5.82
N ALA A 80 23.74 -11.22 6.05
CA ALA A 80 24.97 -10.87 5.33
C ALA A 80 26.20 -11.68 5.77
N GLU A 81 26.02 -12.77 6.52
CA GLU A 81 27.15 -13.65 6.87
C GLU A 81 27.64 -14.41 5.62
N THR A 82 28.92 -14.80 5.63
CA THR A 82 29.52 -15.56 4.52
C THR A 82 28.77 -16.88 4.32
N LEU A 83 28.42 -17.19 3.07
CA LEU A 83 27.82 -18.45 2.66
C LEU A 83 28.77 -19.18 1.71
N PRO A 84 29.74 -19.98 2.22
CA PRO A 84 30.81 -20.54 1.40
C PRO A 84 30.33 -21.48 0.28
N GLU A 85 29.09 -21.96 0.34
CA GLU A 85 28.53 -22.96 -0.57
C GLU A 85 27.33 -22.46 -1.39
N ALA A 86 26.84 -21.22 -1.17
CA ALA A 86 25.67 -20.71 -1.87
C ALA A 86 26.04 -19.66 -2.90
N TYR A 87 25.48 -19.77 -4.10
CA TYR A 87 25.55 -18.73 -5.12
C TYR A 87 24.55 -17.63 -4.78
N ARG A 88 25.03 -16.42 -4.51
CA ARG A 88 24.18 -15.34 -4.00
C ARG A 88 23.77 -14.38 -5.09
N VAL A 89 22.45 -14.25 -5.25
CA VAL A 89 21.81 -13.31 -6.17
C VAL A 89 21.18 -12.17 -5.37
N ILE A 90 21.52 -10.93 -5.68
CA ILE A 90 20.85 -9.75 -5.10
C ILE A 90 19.80 -9.25 -6.10
N ALA A 91 18.53 -9.24 -5.67
CA ALA A 91 17.45 -8.63 -6.43
C ALA A 91 17.25 -7.18 -5.95
N LEU A 92 17.73 -6.22 -6.74
CA LEU A 92 17.53 -4.79 -6.55
C LEU A 92 16.23 -4.36 -7.24
N GLY A 93 15.38 -3.59 -6.55
CA GLY A 93 14.16 -3.07 -7.17
C GLY A 93 13.26 -2.29 -6.21
N ASP A 94 12.06 -2.03 -6.71
CA ASP A 94 11.05 -1.19 -6.09
C ASP A 94 9.91 -2.02 -5.43
N SER A 95 8.66 -1.54 -5.54
CA SER A 95 7.45 -2.22 -5.08
C SER A 95 7.16 -3.54 -5.79
N PHE A 96 7.58 -3.76 -7.05
CA PHE A 96 7.44 -5.06 -7.71
C PHE A 96 8.32 -6.10 -7.04
N THR A 97 9.61 -5.79 -6.85
CA THR A 97 10.58 -6.69 -6.21
C THR A 97 10.22 -6.93 -4.75
N LEU A 98 9.69 -5.92 -4.04
CA LEU A 98 9.15 -6.09 -2.69
C LEU A 98 7.95 -7.06 -2.64
N GLY A 99 7.21 -7.20 -3.75
CA GLY A 99 5.94 -7.94 -3.82
C GLY A 99 4.77 -7.17 -3.19
N PHE A 100 4.69 -5.87 -3.43
CA PHE A 100 3.74 -4.95 -2.80
C PHE A 100 2.26 -5.41 -2.88
N SER A 101 1.88 -6.06 -3.97
CA SER A 101 0.50 -6.46 -4.26
C SER A 101 0.23 -7.96 -4.05
N VAL A 102 1.24 -8.78 -3.77
CA VAL A 102 1.15 -10.24 -3.73
C VAL A 102 1.71 -10.85 -2.43
N LYS A 103 1.29 -12.08 -2.14
CA LYS A 103 1.90 -12.89 -1.08
C LYS A 103 3.31 -13.29 -1.49
N ARG A 104 4.19 -13.52 -0.50
CA ARG A 104 5.57 -13.95 -0.74
C ARG A 104 5.65 -15.24 -1.58
N ASP A 105 4.73 -16.18 -1.37
CA ASP A 105 4.68 -17.42 -2.16
C ASP A 105 4.37 -17.19 -3.64
N ASP A 106 3.75 -16.06 -3.99
CA ASP A 106 3.41 -15.70 -5.36
C ASP A 106 4.42 -14.70 -5.97
N LEU A 107 5.44 -14.27 -5.22
CA LEU A 107 6.41 -13.26 -5.64
C LEU A 107 7.46 -13.86 -6.58
N PHE A 108 7.75 -13.17 -7.69
CA PHE A 108 8.63 -13.69 -8.73
C PHE A 108 10.05 -14.03 -8.23
N VAL A 109 10.58 -13.26 -7.27
CA VAL A 109 11.92 -13.48 -6.68
C VAL A 109 11.97 -14.81 -5.92
N ASP A 110 10.99 -15.07 -5.05
CA ASP A 110 10.86 -16.33 -4.30
C ASP A 110 10.52 -17.52 -5.21
N LEU A 111 9.72 -17.29 -6.26
CA LEU A 111 9.42 -18.30 -7.27
C LEU A 111 10.69 -18.71 -8.04
N LEU A 112 11.52 -17.75 -8.42
CA LEU A 112 12.78 -17.97 -9.12
C LEU A 112 13.79 -18.73 -8.23
N GLU A 113 13.96 -18.31 -6.98
CA GLU A 113 14.83 -18.99 -6.01
C GLU A 113 14.41 -20.46 -5.82
N ARG A 114 13.12 -20.70 -5.56
CA ARG A 114 12.60 -22.06 -5.39
C ARG A 114 12.79 -22.91 -6.64
N TRP A 115 12.63 -22.33 -7.82
CA TRP A 115 12.86 -23.06 -9.07
C TRP A 115 14.33 -23.44 -9.22
N TRP A 116 15.26 -22.49 -9.11
CA TRP A 116 16.70 -22.78 -9.19
C TRP A 116 17.16 -23.79 -8.13
N ASN A 117 16.62 -23.72 -6.91
CA ASN A 117 16.95 -24.69 -5.86
C ASN A 117 16.32 -26.07 -6.11
N ALA A 118 15.13 -26.14 -6.71
CA ALA A 118 14.56 -27.41 -7.16
C ALA A 118 15.37 -28.05 -8.30
N GLU A 119 16.10 -27.26 -9.07
CA GLU A 119 17.10 -27.71 -10.06
C GLU A 119 18.45 -28.10 -9.43
N GLY A 120 18.59 -27.96 -8.11
CA GLY A 120 19.80 -28.26 -7.36
C GLY A 120 20.95 -27.31 -7.64
N ARG A 121 20.66 -26.03 -7.93
CA ARG A 121 21.68 -25.00 -8.20
C ARG A 121 22.31 -24.41 -6.93
N GLY A 122 21.67 -24.53 -5.76
CA GLY A 122 22.20 -24.00 -4.50
C GLY A 122 22.29 -22.47 -4.49
N VAL A 123 21.19 -21.80 -4.87
CA VAL A 123 21.12 -20.35 -5.00
C VAL A 123 20.42 -19.74 -3.78
N GLN A 124 20.93 -18.61 -3.29
CA GLN A 124 20.21 -17.73 -2.38
C GLN A 124 19.86 -16.44 -3.10
N VAL A 125 18.57 -16.12 -3.22
CA VAL A 125 18.12 -14.85 -3.81
C VAL A 125 17.69 -13.90 -2.71
N VAL A 126 18.45 -12.83 -2.52
CA VAL A 126 18.21 -11.82 -1.47
C VAL A 126 17.31 -10.73 -2.02
N ASN A 127 16.10 -10.63 -1.48
CA ASN A 127 15.12 -9.64 -1.91
C ASN A 127 15.33 -8.27 -1.22
N THR A 128 15.86 -7.30 -1.97
CA THR A 128 16.11 -5.94 -1.46
C THR A 128 15.02 -4.93 -1.81
N GLY A 129 13.97 -5.37 -2.51
CA GLY A 129 12.88 -4.53 -3.00
C GLY A 129 12.30 -3.59 -1.95
N THR A 130 12.06 -2.33 -2.31
CA THR A 130 11.53 -1.31 -1.37
C THR A 130 10.52 -0.40 -2.05
N GLU A 131 9.38 -0.16 -1.39
CA GLU A 131 8.34 0.71 -1.94
C GLU A 131 8.85 2.14 -2.21
N GLY A 132 8.50 2.67 -3.38
CA GLY A 132 8.84 4.02 -3.81
C GLY A 132 10.30 4.25 -4.20
N TYR A 133 11.13 3.20 -4.18
CA TYR A 133 12.49 3.31 -4.73
C TYR A 133 12.43 3.57 -6.24
N SER A 134 13.51 4.18 -6.72
CA SER A 134 13.91 4.14 -8.11
C SER A 134 15.38 3.73 -8.19
N THR A 135 15.89 3.59 -9.41
CA THR A 135 17.25 3.13 -9.73
C THR A 135 18.35 3.77 -8.86
N ASP A 136 18.26 5.06 -8.54
CA ASP A 136 19.22 5.72 -7.65
C ASP A 136 19.31 5.06 -6.26
N GLN A 137 18.19 4.77 -5.62
CA GLN A 137 18.13 4.11 -4.31
C GLN A 137 18.53 2.64 -4.39
N GLU A 138 18.15 1.94 -5.46
CA GLU A 138 18.56 0.57 -5.74
C GLU A 138 20.08 0.44 -5.84
N VAL A 139 20.72 1.33 -6.61
CA VAL A 139 22.18 1.37 -6.75
C VAL A 139 22.84 1.81 -5.45
N ALA A 140 22.28 2.80 -4.76
CA ALA A 140 22.77 3.23 -3.46
C ALA A 140 22.72 2.11 -2.41
N TRP A 141 21.74 1.19 -2.49
CA TRP A 141 21.64 0.03 -1.63
C TRP A 141 22.85 -0.88 -1.82
N LEU A 142 23.22 -1.19 -3.07
CA LEU A 142 24.38 -2.01 -3.39
C LEU A 142 25.71 -1.33 -3.02
N GLU A 143 25.84 -0.01 -3.24
CA GLU A 143 27.01 0.75 -2.78
C GLU A 143 27.19 0.68 -1.26
N THR A 144 26.08 0.71 -0.52
CA THR A 144 26.09 0.78 0.95
C THR A 144 26.28 -0.59 1.58
N HIS A 145 25.65 -1.64 1.02
CA HIS A 145 25.56 -2.96 1.65
C HIS A 145 26.29 -4.06 0.87
N GLY A 146 26.59 -3.86 -0.42
CA GLY A 146 27.02 -4.93 -1.33
C GLY A 146 28.25 -5.70 -0.86
N THR A 147 29.24 -5.04 -0.25
CA THR A 147 30.44 -5.72 0.27
C THR A 147 30.13 -6.70 1.40
N ALA A 148 29.16 -6.38 2.27
CA ALA A 148 28.76 -7.30 3.33
C ALA A 148 27.99 -8.50 2.76
N TRP A 149 27.23 -8.27 1.68
CA TRP A 149 26.45 -9.32 1.04
C TRP A 149 27.23 -10.12 -0.01
N ASP A 150 28.41 -9.71 -0.45
CA ASP A 150 29.30 -10.48 -1.36
C ASP A 150 28.55 -11.22 -2.49
N PRO A 151 27.90 -10.49 -3.42
CA PRO A 151 27.02 -11.10 -4.41
C PRO A 151 27.78 -11.65 -5.62
N ASP A 152 27.34 -12.80 -6.14
CA ASP A 152 27.85 -13.32 -7.42
C ASP A 152 27.09 -12.75 -8.63
N LEU A 153 25.79 -12.48 -8.44
CA LEU A 153 24.90 -11.91 -9.46
C LEU A 153 24.01 -10.83 -8.84
N VAL A 154 23.86 -9.72 -9.56
CA VAL A 154 22.93 -8.65 -9.24
C VAL A 154 21.90 -8.57 -10.36
N LEU A 155 20.63 -8.68 -10.00
CA LEU A 155 19.49 -8.43 -10.89
C LEU A 155 18.89 -7.08 -10.53
N LEU A 156 18.88 -6.15 -11.48
CA LEU A 156 18.28 -4.82 -11.30
C LEU A 156 16.92 -4.76 -11.99
N PHE A 157 15.86 -4.60 -11.22
CA PHE A 157 14.49 -4.48 -11.70
C PHE A 157 14.06 -3.02 -11.67
N THR A 158 14.12 -2.36 -12.82
CA THR A 158 13.68 -0.96 -12.98
C THR A 158 12.24 -0.90 -13.48
N TYR A 159 11.56 0.21 -13.20
CA TYR A 159 10.22 0.48 -13.72
C TYR A 159 10.12 1.87 -14.38
N GLU A 160 9.00 2.16 -15.06
CA GLU A 160 8.85 3.36 -15.89
C GLU A 160 8.91 4.68 -15.08
N ASN A 161 8.47 4.65 -13.82
CA ASN A 161 8.44 5.81 -12.93
C ASN A 161 9.86 6.27 -12.53
N ASP A 162 10.84 5.37 -12.47
CA ASP A 162 12.25 5.68 -12.19
C ASP A 162 12.80 6.78 -13.10
N LEU A 163 12.40 6.78 -14.38
CA LEU A 163 12.88 7.75 -15.37
C LEU A 163 12.63 9.19 -14.95
N PHE A 164 11.56 9.45 -14.22
CA PHE A 164 11.28 10.77 -13.64
C PHE A 164 11.83 10.91 -12.23
N TRP A 165 11.64 9.89 -11.39
CA TRP A 165 11.98 9.96 -9.96
C TRP A 165 13.48 10.03 -9.70
N ASN A 166 14.34 9.50 -10.57
CA ASN A 166 15.81 9.65 -10.50
C ASN A 166 16.29 11.12 -10.62
N GLY A 167 15.43 12.02 -11.11
CA GLY A 167 15.69 13.46 -11.12
C GLY A 167 15.31 14.18 -9.82
N GLN A 168 14.45 13.57 -9.00
CA GLN A 168 13.86 14.20 -7.83
C GLN A 168 14.71 13.97 -6.57
N SER A 169 14.86 15.01 -5.75
CA SER A 169 15.59 14.91 -4.48
C SER A 169 14.74 14.35 -3.34
N HIS A 170 13.43 14.20 -3.57
CA HIS A 170 12.46 13.69 -2.62
C HIS A 170 11.41 12.85 -3.33
N TYR A 171 10.88 11.85 -2.62
CA TYR A 171 9.64 11.16 -2.95
C TYR A 171 8.65 11.50 -1.85
N THR A 172 7.62 12.29 -2.18
CA THR A 172 6.77 12.99 -1.20
C THR A 172 7.62 13.79 -0.20
N ASP A 173 7.51 13.51 1.10
CA ASP A 173 8.30 14.16 2.15
C ASP A 173 9.63 13.44 2.44
N LEU A 174 9.89 12.29 1.80
CA LEU A 174 11.08 11.49 2.07
C LEU A 174 12.22 11.90 1.14
N PRO A 175 13.39 12.30 1.68
CA PRO A 175 14.54 12.63 0.84
C PRO A 175 15.10 11.36 0.21
N LYS A 176 15.74 11.48 -0.95
CA LYS A 176 16.37 10.34 -1.64
C LYS A 176 17.73 10.73 -2.25
N PRO A 177 18.66 9.76 -2.40
CA PRO A 177 19.91 10.02 -3.11
C PRO A 177 19.62 10.35 -4.57
N ARG A 178 20.58 11.00 -5.24
CA ARG A 178 20.57 11.23 -6.68
C ARG A 178 21.94 11.01 -7.26
N TYR A 179 21.98 10.68 -8.53
CA TYR A 179 23.21 10.60 -9.31
C TYR A 179 23.23 11.70 -10.35
N ALA A 180 24.41 12.25 -10.62
CA ALA A 180 24.64 13.05 -11.81
C ALA A 180 24.72 12.13 -13.05
N ALA A 181 24.55 12.68 -14.25
CA ALA A 181 24.67 11.92 -15.50
C ALA A 181 26.05 11.26 -15.70
N THR A 182 27.09 11.74 -15.01
CA THR A 182 28.44 11.12 -14.97
C THR A 182 28.51 9.87 -14.09
N GLY A 183 27.40 9.54 -13.42
CA GLY A 183 27.28 8.48 -12.43
C GLY A 183 27.87 8.82 -11.07
N THR A 184 28.19 10.07 -10.78
CA THR A 184 28.63 10.46 -9.44
C THR A 184 27.41 10.67 -8.54
N ARG A 185 27.36 9.99 -7.40
CA ARG A 185 26.33 10.23 -6.38
C ARG A 185 26.48 11.63 -5.78
N GLU A 186 25.38 12.35 -5.62
CA GLU A 186 25.38 13.65 -4.95
C GLU A 186 25.88 13.48 -3.49
N PRO A 187 26.84 14.30 -3.04
CA PRO A 187 27.51 14.08 -1.77
C PRO A 187 26.65 14.50 -0.56
N GLY A 188 26.89 13.85 0.57
CA GLY A 188 26.31 14.20 1.87
C GLY A 188 25.21 13.24 2.31
N ALA A 189 25.09 13.06 3.63
CA ALA A 189 23.98 12.30 4.22
C ALA A 189 22.66 13.03 4.00
N LEU A 190 21.62 12.25 3.67
CA LEU A 190 20.26 12.77 3.59
C LEU A 190 19.83 13.24 4.98
N LYS A 191 18.99 14.27 5.02
CA LYS A 191 18.50 14.83 6.30
C LYS A 191 17.20 14.17 6.65
N ALA A 192 17.09 13.66 7.88
CA ALA A 192 15.85 13.08 8.37
C ALA A 192 14.68 14.06 8.15
N PRO A 193 13.53 13.59 7.62
CA PRO A 193 12.36 14.43 7.48
C PRO A 193 11.93 14.95 8.87
N PRO A 194 11.28 16.12 8.94
CA PRO A 194 10.78 16.63 10.20
C PRO A 194 9.82 15.62 10.84
N ALA A 195 9.84 15.54 12.18
CA ALA A 195 8.91 14.67 12.89
C ALA A 195 7.47 14.99 12.49
N ARG A 196 6.69 13.95 12.16
CA ARG A 196 5.28 14.12 11.80
C ARG A 196 4.56 14.89 12.90
N PRO A 197 3.77 15.93 12.57
CA PRO A 197 2.94 16.63 13.54
C PRO A 197 2.05 15.64 14.31
N TRP A 198 1.84 15.88 15.61
CA TRP A 198 1.07 14.99 16.49
C TRP A 198 -0.34 14.66 15.96
N HIS A 199 -0.95 15.58 15.21
CA HIS A 199 -2.27 15.38 14.64
C HIS A 199 -2.28 14.30 13.54
N GLN A 200 -1.18 14.09 12.83
CA GLN A 200 -1.09 13.07 11.77
C GLN A 200 -1.04 11.64 12.33
N SER A 201 -0.82 11.50 13.64
CA SER A 201 -0.91 10.23 14.36
C SER A 201 -2.35 9.86 14.74
N THR A 202 -3.35 10.67 14.33
CA THR A 202 -4.77 10.46 14.63
C THR A 202 -5.61 10.52 13.36
N ALA A 203 -6.65 9.70 13.28
CA ALA A 203 -7.65 9.73 12.23
C ALA A 203 -8.39 11.07 12.21
N ILE A 204 -8.73 11.61 13.39
CA ILE A 204 -9.36 12.93 13.53
C ILE A 204 -8.47 14.03 12.96
N GLY A 205 -7.18 14.02 13.31
CA GLY A 205 -6.23 15.02 12.83
C GLY A 205 -6.05 14.96 11.31
N ASN A 206 -5.95 13.78 10.71
CA ASN A 206 -5.89 13.63 9.24
C ASN A 206 -7.20 14.07 8.55
N LEU A 207 -8.34 13.88 9.21
CA LEU A 207 -9.64 14.32 8.69
C LEU A 207 -9.83 15.86 8.79
N LEU A 208 -9.31 16.49 9.84
CA LEU A 208 -9.54 17.91 10.13
C LEU A 208 -8.42 18.85 9.69
N LEU A 209 -7.19 18.39 9.63
CA LEU A 209 -6.02 19.18 9.26
C LEU A 209 -5.44 18.60 7.97
N ARG A 210 -5.15 19.48 7.00
CA ARG A 210 -4.48 19.05 5.76
C ARG A 210 -3.10 18.49 6.12
N GLY A 211 -2.78 17.30 5.61
CA GLY A 211 -1.40 16.86 5.48
C GLY A 211 -0.66 17.71 4.42
N PRO A 212 0.66 17.57 4.32
CA PRO A 212 1.39 18.10 3.17
C PRO A 212 0.74 17.60 1.87
N ASP A 213 0.76 18.46 0.85
CA ASP A 213 0.24 18.12 -0.47
C ASP A 213 1.19 17.09 -1.08
N GLU A 214 0.81 15.80 -1.05
CA GLU A 214 1.53 14.72 -1.76
C GLU A 214 1.33 14.82 -3.29
N GLY A 215 1.13 16.04 -3.78
CA GLY A 215 0.60 16.33 -5.10
C GLY A 215 1.49 15.73 -6.18
N VAL A 216 0.87 14.90 -7.02
CA VAL A 216 1.48 14.45 -8.27
C VAL A 216 1.71 15.70 -9.14
N GLU A 217 2.97 15.99 -9.47
CA GLU A 217 3.28 17.13 -10.33
C GLU A 217 2.64 16.91 -11.71
N LEU A 218 1.73 17.78 -12.09
CA LEU A 218 1.05 17.69 -13.39
C LEU A 218 1.72 18.61 -14.42
N PHE A 219 1.68 18.19 -15.67
CA PHE A 219 1.99 19.02 -16.84
C PHE A 219 0.90 18.85 -17.90
N GLN A 220 0.91 19.73 -18.91
CA GLN A 220 -0.15 19.81 -19.91
C GLN A 220 0.41 19.70 -21.33
N PRO A 221 0.58 18.49 -21.88
CA PRO A 221 0.87 18.30 -23.30
C PRO A 221 -0.41 18.51 -24.13
N GLY A 222 -0.43 19.59 -24.93
CA GLY A 222 -1.59 19.96 -25.72
C GLY A 222 -2.83 20.26 -24.85
N SER A 223 -3.90 19.47 -25.00
CA SER A 223 -5.16 19.64 -24.25
C SER A 223 -5.33 18.69 -23.06
N VAL A 224 -4.38 17.79 -22.81
CA VAL A 224 -4.47 16.77 -21.76
C VAL A 224 -3.62 17.20 -20.57
N ARG A 225 -4.06 16.89 -19.33
CA ARG A 225 -3.22 17.03 -18.13
C ARG A 225 -2.75 15.66 -17.67
N LEU A 226 -1.44 15.49 -17.53
CA LEU A 226 -0.81 14.23 -17.15
C LEU A 226 0.15 14.45 -15.96
N PRO A 227 0.34 13.44 -15.10
CA PRO A 227 1.49 13.34 -14.21
C PRO A 227 2.82 13.48 -14.96
N LYS A 228 3.76 14.27 -14.44
CA LYS A 228 5.09 14.46 -15.06
C LYS A 228 5.85 13.15 -15.24
N GLU A 229 5.67 12.18 -14.35
CA GLU A 229 6.29 10.85 -14.48
C GLU A 229 5.88 10.12 -15.77
N MET A 230 4.69 10.40 -16.30
CA MET A 230 4.25 9.86 -17.59
C MET A 230 4.90 10.54 -18.80
N GLY A 231 5.74 11.56 -18.60
CA GLY A 231 6.47 12.22 -19.67
C GLY A 231 7.36 11.26 -20.47
N ALA A 232 7.84 10.18 -19.86
CA ALA A 232 8.62 9.13 -20.53
C ALA A 232 7.83 8.35 -21.60
N LEU A 233 6.50 8.33 -21.52
CA LEU A 233 5.64 7.64 -22.47
C LEU A 233 5.43 8.45 -23.77
N LEU A 234 5.68 9.76 -23.76
CA LEU A 234 5.37 10.63 -24.90
C LEU A 234 6.42 10.49 -26.01
N THR A 235 5.96 10.46 -27.26
CA THR A 235 6.84 10.40 -28.43
C THR A 235 7.59 11.70 -28.63
N ASP A 236 6.91 12.84 -28.47
CA ASP A 236 7.54 14.14 -28.33
C ASP A 236 7.86 14.36 -26.85
N ARG A 237 9.09 14.03 -26.47
CA ARG A 237 9.50 13.98 -25.07
C ARG A 237 9.62 15.40 -24.50
N PRO A 238 8.99 15.70 -23.35
CA PRO A 238 9.14 17.00 -22.71
C PRO A 238 10.56 17.28 -22.21
N ASP A 239 11.04 18.52 -22.36
CA ASP A 239 12.38 18.96 -21.93
C ASP A 239 12.71 18.62 -20.47
N PHE A 240 11.73 18.63 -19.56
CA PHE A 240 11.96 18.33 -18.15
C PHE A 240 12.32 16.86 -17.88
N MET A 241 12.15 15.96 -18.85
CA MET A 241 12.53 14.55 -18.74
C MET A 241 13.99 14.30 -19.12
N GLU A 242 14.65 15.21 -19.82
CA GLU A 242 16.03 15.02 -20.30
C GLU A 242 17.03 14.81 -19.15
N GLU A 243 16.97 15.67 -18.13
CA GLU A 243 17.85 15.54 -16.96
C GLU A 243 17.54 14.26 -16.14
N PRO A 244 16.29 13.97 -15.74
CA PRO A 244 15.96 12.73 -15.04
C PRO A 244 16.42 11.45 -15.77
N ILE A 245 16.21 11.34 -17.09
CA ILE A 245 16.66 10.19 -17.88
C ILE A 245 18.19 10.10 -17.90
N ALA A 246 18.89 11.22 -18.06
CA ALA A 246 20.35 11.23 -18.00
C ALA A 246 20.88 10.78 -16.62
N ARG A 247 20.17 11.11 -15.54
CA ARG A 247 20.49 10.67 -14.17
C ARG A 247 20.24 9.17 -13.96
N THR A 248 19.22 8.59 -14.59
CA THR A 248 19.05 7.14 -14.65
C THR A 248 20.28 6.47 -15.27
N GLY A 249 20.77 6.98 -16.41
CA GLY A 249 22.03 6.50 -17.01
C GLY A 249 23.23 6.67 -16.08
N GLY A 250 23.29 7.78 -15.33
CA GLY A 250 24.26 7.98 -14.25
C GLY A 250 24.22 6.89 -13.17
N ALA A 251 23.03 6.54 -12.68
CA ALA A 251 22.86 5.46 -11.70
C ALA A 251 23.34 4.12 -12.28
N MET A 252 23.05 3.81 -13.54
CA MET A 252 23.55 2.59 -14.22
C MET A 252 25.10 2.57 -14.32
N LEU A 253 25.73 3.72 -14.58
CA LEU A 253 27.20 3.83 -14.56
C LEU A 253 27.78 3.59 -13.16
N ALA A 254 27.09 4.05 -12.11
CA ALA A 254 27.49 3.78 -10.73
C ALA A 254 27.34 2.30 -10.39
N LEU A 255 26.24 1.67 -10.81
CA LEU A 255 26.01 0.23 -10.66
C LEU A 255 27.13 -0.59 -11.29
N ALA A 256 27.50 -0.29 -12.53
CA ALA A 256 28.56 -0.98 -13.24
C ALA A 256 29.90 -0.93 -12.48
N ARG A 257 30.26 0.25 -11.96
CA ARG A 257 31.50 0.42 -11.16
C ARG A 257 31.44 -0.34 -9.84
N GLN A 258 30.29 -0.29 -9.16
CA GLN A 258 30.13 -0.97 -7.87
C GLN A 258 30.17 -2.48 -8.05
N ALA A 259 29.50 -3.01 -9.07
CA ALA A 259 29.54 -4.43 -9.38
C ALA A 259 30.95 -4.90 -9.77
N GLN A 260 31.69 -4.11 -10.56
CA GLN A 260 33.10 -4.39 -10.85
C GLN A 260 33.95 -4.44 -9.58
N ALA A 261 33.71 -3.54 -8.61
CA ALA A 261 34.42 -3.53 -7.34
C ALA A 261 34.10 -4.75 -6.44
N LEU A 262 32.91 -5.34 -6.63
CA LEU A 262 32.46 -6.55 -5.94
C LEU A 262 32.77 -7.84 -6.72
N ASP A 263 33.34 -7.76 -7.92
CA ASP A 263 33.48 -8.88 -8.86
C ASP A 263 32.14 -9.61 -9.16
N ALA A 264 31.04 -8.86 -9.13
CA ALA A 264 29.69 -9.36 -9.33
C ALA A 264 29.21 -9.14 -10.78
N ARG A 265 28.51 -10.12 -11.35
CA ARG A 265 27.82 -9.94 -12.64
C ARG A 265 26.54 -9.13 -12.43
N VAL A 266 26.14 -8.32 -13.41
CA VAL A 266 24.89 -7.54 -13.36
C VAL A 266 24.05 -7.81 -14.59
N VAL A 267 22.76 -8.04 -14.39
CA VAL A 267 21.76 -8.05 -15.46
C VAL A 267 20.64 -7.07 -15.12
N VAL A 268 20.37 -6.12 -16.02
CA VAL A 268 19.27 -5.17 -15.89
C VAL A 268 18.03 -5.73 -16.57
N VAL A 269 16.93 -5.79 -15.83
CA VAL A 269 15.65 -6.38 -16.25
C VAL A 269 14.52 -5.36 -16.04
N PRO A 270 14.28 -4.44 -16.98
CA PRO A 270 13.17 -3.50 -16.85
C PRO A 270 11.83 -4.25 -16.85
N ILE A 271 11.00 -3.97 -15.85
CA ILE A 271 9.65 -4.54 -15.76
C ILE A 271 8.72 -3.68 -16.65
N PRO A 272 8.03 -4.26 -17.64
CA PRO A 272 7.14 -3.50 -18.50
C PRO A 272 5.83 -3.15 -17.79
N SER A 273 5.21 -2.04 -18.18
CA SER A 273 3.88 -1.67 -17.71
C SER A 273 2.78 -2.48 -18.39
N HIS A 274 1.59 -2.50 -17.79
CA HIS A 274 0.43 -3.23 -18.32
C HIS A 274 0.13 -2.83 -19.79
N SER A 275 0.19 -1.52 -20.10
CA SER A 275 -0.02 -1.01 -21.47
C SER A 275 1.03 -1.49 -22.47
N ALA A 276 2.23 -1.85 -22.02
CA ALA A 276 3.27 -2.40 -22.89
C ALA A 276 3.00 -3.87 -23.24
N ILE A 277 2.27 -4.61 -22.39
CA ILE A 277 2.04 -6.05 -22.55
C ILE A 277 0.68 -6.37 -23.20
N ASP A 278 -0.40 -5.73 -22.76
CA ASP A 278 -1.77 -6.03 -23.17
C ASP A 278 -2.32 -4.91 -24.09
N SER A 279 -2.75 -5.28 -25.30
CA SER A 279 -3.28 -4.34 -26.29
C SER A 279 -4.66 -3.79 -25.90
N ASP A 280 -5.51 -4.60 -25.30
CA ASP A 280 -6.85 -4.17 -24.87
C ASP A 280 -6.74 -3.19 -23.70
N TYR A 281 -5.79 -3.41 -22.78
CA TYR A 281 -5.49 -2.47 -21.72
C TYR A 281 -4.86 -1.19 -22.27
N ARG A 282 -3.94 -1.29 -23.23
CA ARG A 282 -3.34 -0.13 -23.91
C ARG A 282 -4.40 0.81 -24.49
N ASP A 283 -5.41 0.26 -25.16
CA ASP A 283 -6.51 1.05 -25.75
C ASP A 283 -7.39 1.71 -24.67
N LYS A 284 -7.70 0.97 -23.59
CA LYS A 284 -8.42 1.52 -22.43
C LYS A 284 -7.63 2.63 -21.76
N PHE A 285 -6.32 2.46 -21.61
CA PHE A 285 -5.41 3.43 -21.02
C PHE A 285 -5.34 4.70 -21.88
N GLN A 286 -5.14 4.57 -23.20
CA GLN A 286 -5.14 5.69 -24.15
C GLN A 286 -6.42 6.52 -24.01
N THR A 287 -7.57 5.83 -23.99
CA THR A 287 -8.89 6.47 -23.88
C THR A 287 -9.07 7.15 -22.53
N ARG A 288 -8.69 6.47 -21.42
CA ARG A 288 -8.80 7.00 -20.05
C ARG A 288 -7.94 8.25 -19.87
N MET A 289 -6.73 8.24 -20.41
CA MET A 289 -5.78 9.34 -20.29
C MET A 289 -5.99 10.43 -21.35
N GLY A 290 -6.84 10.21 -22.35
CA GLY A 290 -7.12 11.16 -23.42
C GLY A 290 -5.95 11.38 -24.38
N LEU A 291 -5.04 10.40 -24.50
CA LEU A 291 -3.84 10.50 -25.32
C LEU A 291 -4.20 10.38 -26.82
N ALA A 292 -3.55 11.18 -27.66
CA ALA A 292 -3.73 11.11 -29.11
C ALA A 292 -3.00 9.87 -29.67
N ALA A 293 -3.59 9.25 -30.69
CA ALA A 293 -2.94 8.13 -31.38
C ALA A 293 -1.60 8.58 -31.97
N GLY A 294 -0.53 7.83 -31.67
CA GLY A 294 0.83 8.12 -32.11
C GLY A 294 1.55 9.25 -31.36
N SER A 295 0.94 9.84 -30.31
CA SER A 295 1.64 10.81 -29.45
C SER A 295 2.35 10.18 -28.26
N TRP A 296 2.24 8.86 -28.10
CA TRP A 296 2.81 8.11 -26.98
C TRP A 296 3.11 6.68 -27.40
N ASP A 297 4.02 6.03 -26.68
CA ASP A 297 4.38 4.62 -26.86
C ASP A 297 4.63 3.97 -25.48
N PRO A 298 3.88 2.92 -25.09
CA PRO A 298 4.11 2.23 -23.84
C PRO A 298 5.41 1.43 -23.78
N ASP A 299 6.04 1.14 -24.92
CA ASP A 299 7.30 0.40 -24.99
C ASP A 299 8.52 1.33 -24.72
N HIS A 300 8.38 2.66 -24.92
CA HIS A 300 9.46 3.64 -24.76
C HIS A 300 10.18 3.63 -23.42
N PRO A 301 9.51 3.57 -22.25
CA PRO A 301 10.22 3.55 -20.97
C PRO A 301 11.18 2.37 -20.83
N VAL A 302 10.76 1.19 -21.28
CA VAL A 302 11.60 -0.02 -21.26
C VAL A 302 12.79 0.15 -22.20
N ASP A 303 12.58 0.68 -23.41
CA ASP A 303 13.67 0.92 -24.35
C ASP A 303 14.71 1.89 -23.78
N LEU A 304 14.28 2.96 -23.11
CA LEU A 304 15.17 3.92 -22.45
C LEU A 304 16.02 3.28 -21.35
N MET A 305 15.43 2.40 -20.54
CA MET A 305 16.17 1.66 -19.51
C MET A 305 17.19 0.69 -20.11
N LEU A 306 16.79 -0.06 -21.14
CA LEU A 306 17.67 -0.98 -21.84
C LEU A 306 18.84 -0.25 -22.48
N ASP A 307 18.59 0.89 -23.12
CA ASP A 307 19.62 1.70 -23.78
C ASP A 307 20.57 2.35 -22.77
N ALA A 308 20.05 2.87 -21.65
CA ALA A 308 20.87 3.40 -20.56
C ALA A 308 21.77 2.32 -19.95
N ALA A 309 21.26 1.11 -19.72
CA ALA A 309 22.03 -0.01 -19.21
C ALA A 309 23.12 -0.46 -20.20
N ARG A 310 22.79 -0.61 -21.49
CA ARG A 310 23.77 -0.94 -22.55
C ARG A 310 24.86 0.13 -22.67
N ALA A 311 24.48 1.42 -22.60
CA ALA A 311 25.44 2.53 -22.63
C ALA A 311 26.39 2.52 -21.43
N ALA A 312 25.94 2.00 -20.28
CA ALA A 312 26.77 1.77 -19.10
C ALA A 312 27.61 0.48 -19.17
N GLY A 313 27.49 -0.32 -20.24
CA GLY A 313 28.20 -1.59 -20.41
C GLY A 313 27.61 -2.75 -19.61
N LEU A 314 26.36 -2.63 -19.16
CA LEU A 314 25.65 -3.67 -18.40
C LEU A 314 24.94 -4.64 -19.35
N GLU A 315 24.82 -5.90 -18.90
CA GLU A 315 23.97 -6.87 -19.58
C GLU A 315 22.50 -6.56 -19.33
N VAL A 316 21.66 -6.89 -20.32
CA VAL A 316 20.22 -6.60 -20.26
C VAL A 316 19.41 -7.82 -20.64
N LEU A 317 18.26 -7.98 -20.00
CA LEU A 317 17.26 -8.98 -20.36
C LEU A 317 15.92 -8.29 -20.58
N ASP A 318 15.46 -8.28 -21.84
CA ASP A 318 14.13 -7.77 -22.19
C ASP A 318 13.09 -8.88 -22.04
N VAL A 319 12.24 -8.75 -21.02
CA VAL A 319 11.20 -9.74 -20.69
C VAL A 319 9.89 -9.51 -21.44
N ARG A 320 9.75 -8.42 -22.22
CA ARG A 320 8.51 -8.11 -22.95
C ARG A 320 8.08 -9.23 -23.90
N PRO A 321 8.95 -9.89 -24.68
CA PRO A 321 8.52 -10.97 -25.57
C PRO A 321 7.86 -12.13 -24.81
N SER A 322 8.47 -12.55 -23.69
CA SER A 322 7.95 -13.65 -22.86
C SER A 322 6.64 -13.28 -22.17
N LEU A 323 6.51 -12.05 -21.66
CA LEU A 323 5.29 -11.58 -21.03
C LEU A 323 4.15 -11.34 -22.05
N LYS A 324 4.45 -10.79 -23.23
CA LYS A 324 3.49 -10.65 -24.34
C LYS A 324 2.99 -12.04 -24.80
N ALA A 325 3.87 -13.04 -24.87
CA ALA A 325 3.49 -14.40 -25.21
C ALA A 325 2.58 -15.04 -24.15
N ALA A 326 2.85 -14.83 -22.86
CA ALA A 326 2.00 -15.29 -21.78
C ALA A 326 0.61 -14.63 -21.80
N ALA A 327 0.55 -13.31 -21.98
CA ALA A 327 -0.71 -12.57 -22.10
C ALA A 327 -1.54 -13.01 -23.31
N ALA A 328 -0.90 -13.24 -24.48
CA ALA A 328 -1.56 -13.78 -25.66
C ALA A 328 -2.11 -15.20 -25.46
N GLY A 329 -1.60 -15.94 -24.48
CA GLY A 329 -2.12 -17.23 -24.05
C GLY A 329 -3.43 -17.16 -23.25
N GLY A 330 -3.90 -15.95 -22.90
CA GLY A 330 -5.13 -15.71 -22.14
C GLY A 330 -4.92 -15.40 -20.66
N ASP A 331 -3.66 -15.32 -20.20
CA ASP A 331 -3.35 -14.93 -18.82
C ASP A 331 -3.46 -13.41 -18.65
N ASP A 332 -4.30 -12.96 -17.73
CA ASP A 332 -4.25 -11.57 -17.24
C ASP A 332 -3.08 -11.48 -16.25
N LEU A 333 -2.03 -10.71 -16.60
CA LEU A 333 -0.78 -10.66 -15.84
C LEU A 333 -0.77 -9.56 -14.77
N TYR A 334 -1.68 -8.61 -14.84
CA TYR A 334 -1.70 -7.44 -13.95
C TYR A 334 -2.99 -7.43 -13.15
N PHE A 335 -2.98 -6.65 -12.08
CA PHE A 335 -4.22 -6.28 -11.42
C PHE A 335 -4.99 -5.24 -12.27
N GLN A 336 -6.29 -5.08 -12.02
CA GLN A 336 -7.16 -4.24 -12.85
C GLN A 336 -7.36 -2.84 -12.28
N LYS A 337 -7.29 -2.70 -10.95
CA LYS A 337 -7.33 -1.42 -10.22
C LYS A 337 -5.93 -0.98 -9.80
N ASP A 338 -5.05 -1.94 -9.57
CA ASP A 338 -3.64 -1.74 -9.25
C ASP A 338 -2.77 -2.04 -10.49
N TRP A 339 -1.67 -1.31 -10.68
CA TRP A 339 -0.81 -1.45 -11.86
C TRP A 339 0.30 -2.49 -11.70
N HIS A 340 0.42 -3.15 -10.55
CA HIS A 340 1.41 -4.19 -10.32
C HIS A 340 1.00 -5.53 -10.96
N LEU A 341 2.00 -6.40 -11.13
CA LEU A 341 1.79 -7.79 -11.53
C LEU A 341 0.92 -8.50 -10.48
N ASN A 342 -0.02 -9.30 -10.97
CA ASN A 342 -0.76 -10.24 -10.14
C ASN A 342 0.06 -11.55 -9.98
N PRO A 343 -0.45 -12.58 -9.29
CA PRO A 343 0.27 -13.85 -9.14
C PRO A 343 0.66 -14.53 -10.48
N LEU A 344 -0.19 -14.46 -11.51
CA LEU A 344 0.13 -15.00 -12.84
C LEU A 344 1.23 -14.18 -13.51
N GLY A 345 1.19 -12.85 -13.38
CA GLY A 345 2.24 -11.96 -13.87
C GLY A 345 3.61 -12.21 -13.22
N ASN A 346 3.63 -12.36 -11.90
CA ASN A 346 4.85 -12.71 -11.16
C ASN A 346 5.42 -14.07 -11.61
N ARG A 347 4.53 -15.05 -11.84
CA ARG A 347 4.92 -16.35 -12.39
C ARG A 347 5.48 -16.25 -13.81
N ALA A 348 4.85 -15.46 -14.68
CA ALA A 348 5.33 -15.23 -16.04
C ALA A 348 6.70 -14.54 -16.05
N LEU A 349 6.91 -13.58 -15.16
CA LEU A 349 8.20 -12.91 -14.98
C LEU A 349 9.27 -13.88 -14.45
N ALA A 350 8.94 -14.71 -13.45
CA ALA A 350 9.86 -15.73 -12.95
C ALA A 350 10.29 -16.72 -14.04
N ARG A 351 9.37 -17.10 -14.94
CA ARG A 351 9.69 -17.92 -16.12
C ARG A 351 10.60 -17.19 -17.11
N ALA A 352 10.28 -15.93 -17.43
CA ALA A 352 11.10 -15.13 -18.34
C ALA A 352 12.54 -14.94 -17.81
N LEU A 353 12.69 -14.77 -16.49
CA LEU A 353 13.98 -14.70 -15.82
C LEU A 353 14.72 -16.04 -15.86
N HIS A 354 14.04 -17.14 -15.55
CA HIS A 354 14.64 -18.47 -15.57
C HIS A 354 15.17 -18.85 -16.96
N GLU A 355 14.33 -18.69 -17.99
CA GLU A 355 14.69 -18.96 -19.39
C GLU A 355 15.77 -17.99 -19.89
N GLY A 356 15.64 -16.69 -19.57
CA GLY A 356 16.58 -15.67 -20.01
C GLY A 356 17.96 -15.72 -19.35
N LEU A 357 18.08 -16.42 -18.21
CA LEU A 357 19.33 -16.60 -17.47
C LEU A 357 19.85 -18.04 -17.51
N GLU A 358 19.25 -18.93 -18.29
CA GLU A 358 19.66 -20.34 -18.36
C GLU A 358 21.13 -20.49 -18.78
N ASP A 359 21.57 -19.67 -19.74
CA ASP A 359 22.93 -19.62 -20.26
C ASP A 359 23.86 -18.67 -19.50
N CYS A 360 23.43 -18.13 -18.34
CA CYS A 360 24.25 -17.25 -17.52
C CYS A 360 25.52 -17.99 -17.04
N PRO A 361 26.74 -17.62 -17.48
CA PRO A 361 27.96 -18.38 -17.20
C PRO A 361 28.33 -18.50 -15.73
N THR A 362 27.89 -17.54 -14.90
CA THR A 362 28.19 -17.52 -13.46
C THR A 362 27.14 -18.30 -12.67
N LEU A 363 25.92 -18.47 -13.19
CA LEU A 363 24.86 -19.20 -12.51
C LEU A 363 25.23 -20.70 -12.42
N PRO A 364 25.13 -21.35 -11.25
CA PRO A 364 25.43 -22.77 -11.13
C PRO A 364 24.55 -23.61 -12.06
N ALA A 365 25.16 -24.61 -12.69
CA ALA A 365 24.45 -25.49 -13.61
C ALA A 365 23.37 -26.31 -12.88
N ALA A 366 22.22 -26.49 -13.52
CA ALA A 366 21.18 -27.37 -13.01
C ALA A 366 21.70 -28.82 -12.92
N THR A 367 21.47 -29.47 -11.78
CA THR A 367 21.79 -30.90 -11.57
C THR A 367 20.58 -31.80 -11.84
N THR A 368 19.38 -31.24 -11.87
CA THR A 368 18.13 -31.92 -12.24
C THR A 368 17.21 -30.98 -13.00
N LYS A 369 16.23 -31.54 -13.72
CA LYS A 369 15.12 -30.75 -14.28
C LYS A 369 14.07 -30.53 -13.21
N ALA A 370 13.64 -29.28 -13.06
CA ALA A 370 12.48 -28.92 -12.26
C ALA A 370 11.55 -28.00 -13.07
N GLN A 371 10.31 -27.87 -12.59
CA GLN A 371 9.34 -26.93 -13.13
C GLN A 371 8.71 -26.18 -11.97
N LEU A 372 8.32 -24.93 -12.24
CA LEU A 372 7.56 -24.15 -11.27
C LEU A 372 6.21 -24.86 -10.98
N PRO A 373 5.87 -25.17 -9.71
CA PRO A 373 4.61 -25.84 -9.37
C PRO A 373 3.40 -25.07 -9.89
N GLU A 374 2.36 -25.75 -10.40
CA GLU A 374 1.10 -25.08 -10.77
C GLU A 374 0.53 -24.31 -9.57
N THR A 375 0.10 -23.08 -9.81
CA THR A 375 -0.48 -22.22 -8.79
C THR A 375 -1.82 -22.82 -8.44
N ALA A 376 -2.05 -23.10 -7.17
CA ALA A 376 -3.42 -23.18 -6.71
C ALA A 376 -4.10 -21.84 -7.07
N PRO A 377 -5.33 -21.84 -7.61
CA PRO A 377 -6.04 -20.60 -7.83
C PRO A 377 -5.97 -19.82 -6.53
N THR A 378 -5.54 -18.56 -6.60
CA THR A 378 -5.44 -17.70 -5.42
C THR A 378 -6.80 -17.72 -4.76
N GLY A 379 -6.90 -18.49 -3.68
CA GLY A 379 -8.11 -18.60 -2.92
C GLY A 379 -8.45 -17.19 -2.52
N SER A 380 -9.57 -16.68 -3.04
CA SER A 380 -10.20 -15.47 -2.54
C SER A 380 -10.43 -15.74 -1.06
N GLY A 381 -9.48 -15.32 -0.22
CA GLY A 381 -9.67 -15.35 1.21
C GLY A 381 -11.00 -14.68 1.49
N LEU A 382 -11.79 -15.24 2.40
CA LEU A 382 -13.04 -14.61 2.78
C LEU A 382 -12.74 -13.14 3.12
N PRO A 383 -13.51 -12.18 2.59
CA PRO A 383 -13.30 -10.78 2.88
C PRO A 383 -13.17 -10.57 4.40
N GLY A 384 -12.21 -9.75 4.84
CA GLY A 384 -11.90 -9.60 6.26
C GLY A 384 -13.09 -9.22 7.15
N TRP A 385 -14.15 -8.63 6.57
CA TRP A 385 -15.39 -8.29 7.26
C TRP A 385 -16.31 -9.51 7.53
N LEU A 386 -16.20 -10.58 6.76
CA LEU A 386 -17.13 -11.71 6.80
C LEU A 386 -17.08 -12.50 8.12
N PRO A 387 -15.90 -12.79 8.71
CA PRO A 387 -15.83 -13.41 10.05
C PRO A 387 -16.51 -12.55 11.13
N TRP A 388 -16.36 -11.23 11.07
CA TRP A 388 -17.02 -10.30 12.00
C TRP A 388 -18.53 -10.30 11.83
N TYR A 389 -19.01 -10.25 10.58
CA TYR A 389 -20.42 -10.37 10.27
C TYR A 389 -21.00 -11.67 10.82
N ALA A 390 -20.35 -12.80 10.55
CA ALA A 390 -20.80 -14.11 11.01
C ALA A 390 -20.81 -14.21 12.55
N GLY A 391 -19.75 -13.73 13.21
CA GLY A 391 -19.67 -13.72 14.67
C GLY A 391 -20.75 -12.87 15.32
N LEU A 392 -20.98 -11.65 14.82
CA LEU A 392 -22.05 -10.77 15.29
C LEU A 392 -23.44 -11.36 15.03
N TRP A 393 -23.66 -11.94 13.85
CA TRP A 393 -24.92 -12.57 13.49
C TRP A 393 -25.26 -13.74 14.42
N LEU A 394 -24.28 -14.60 14.73
CA LEU A 394 -24.46 -15.69 15.67
C LEU A 394 -24.71 -15.20 17.10
N ALA A 395 -23.92 -14.23 17.58
CA ALA A 395 -24.05 -13.70 18.94
C ALA A 395 -25.39 -12.99 19.15
N LEU A 396 -25.72 -12.03 18.28
CA LEU A 396 -26.95 -11.25 18.38
C LEU A 396 -28.19 -12.09 18.05
N GLY A 397 -28.10 -13.01 17.08
CA GLY A 397 -29.16 -13.95 16.76
C GLY A 397 -29.49 -14.88 17.93
N THR A 398 -28.47 -15.39 18.63
CA THR A 398 -28.63 -16.21 19.83
C THR A 398 -29.26 -15.41 20.97
N LEU A 399 -28.80 -14.17 21.18
CA LEU A 399 -29.35 -13.28 22.20
C LEU A 399 -30.83 -12.99 21.93
N PHE A 400 -31.15 -12.57 20.71
CA PHE A 400 -32.52 -12.29 20.28
C PHE A 400 -33.42 -13.53 20.46
N ALA A 401 -32.97 -14.69 19.98
CA ALA A 401 -33.73 -15.93 20.08
C ALA A 401 -33.99 -16.36 21.53
N ARG A 402 -33.06 -16.07 22.46
CA ARG A 402 -33.26 -16.34 23.90
C ARG A 402 -34.26 -15.37 24.52
N VAL A 403 -34.05 -14.07 24.32
CA VAL A 403 -34.88 -13.02 24.94
C VAL A 403 -36.32 -13.05 24.42
N TYR A 404 -36.52 -13.30 23.12
CA TYR A 404 -37.82 -13.29 22.46
C TYR A 404 -38.39 -14.69 22.19
N SER A 405 -37.84 -15.71 22.83
CA SER A 405 -38.27 -17.12 22.67
C SER A 405 -39.78 -17.34 22.89
N ASN A 406 -40.42 -16.50 23.68
CA ASN A 406 -41.86 -16.56 23.99
C ASN A 406 -42.76 -15.84 22.96
N VAL A 407 -42.19 -15.02 22.08
CA VAL A 407 -42.93 -14.14 21.16
C VAL A 407 -42.62 -14.47 19.70
N GLU A 408 -41.40 -14.94 19.40
CA GLU A 408 -40.97 -15.26 18.04
C GLU A 408 -40.24 -16.60 17.95
N LYS A 409 -40.35 -17.24 16.79
CA LYS A 409 -39.60 -18.47 16.51
C LYS A 409 -38.11 -18.13 16.42
N PRO A 410 -37.20 -18.92 17.04
CA PRO A 410 -35.77 -18.67 17.04
C PRO A 410 -35.17 -18.37 15.66
N LEU A 411 -35.54 -19.15 14.64
CA LEU A 411 -35.09 -18.97 13.26
C LEU A 411 -35.47 -17.60 12.66
N ALA A 412 -36.65 -17.07 13.00
CA ALA A 412 -37.08 -15.75 12.54
C ALA A 412 -36.22 -14.64 13.15
N GLY A 413 -35.77 -14.82 14.40
CA GLY A 413 -34.82 -13.93 15.06
C GLY A 413 -33.47 -13.87 14.35
N PHE A 414 -32.88 -15.02 14.04
CA PHE A 414 -31.63 -15.08 13.25
C PHE A 414 -31.79 -14.41 11.89
N PHE A 415 -32.89 -14.65 11.17
CA PHE A 415 -33.12 -14.02 9.87
C PHE A 415 -33.19 -12.49 9.97
N LYS A 416 -33.94 -11.95 10.95
CA LYS A 416 -34.06 -10.51 11.18
C LYS A 416 -32.72 -9.87 11.54
N VAL A 417 -31.97 -10.48 12.46
CA VAL A 417 -30.63 -10.00 12.86
C VAL A 417 -29.69 -10.01 11.66
N GLY A 418 -29.74 -11.06 10.83
CA GLY A 418 -28.95 -11.15 9.60
C GLY A 418 -29.27 -10.02 8.63
N LEU A 419 -30.56 -9.76 8.36
CA LEU A 419 -30.98 -8.69 7.44
C LEU A 419 -30.53 -7.30 7.94
N MET A 420 -30.64 -7.04 9.24
CA MET A 420 -30.16 -5.78 9.84
C MET A 420 -28.65 -5.63 9.71
N LEU A 421 -27.88 -6.65 10.12
CA LEU A 421 -26.43 -6.62 9.98
C LEU A 421 -26.02 -6.45 8.52
N GLY A 422 -26.73 -7.09 7.60
CA GLY A 422 -26.48 -7.00 6.15
C GLY A 422 -26.61 -5.56 5.67
N MET A 423 -27.67 -4.86 6.08
CA MET A 423 -27.86 -3.46 5.77
C MET A 423 -26.77 -2.57 6.39
N VAL A 424 -26.39 -2.80 7.65
CA VAL A 424 -25.33 -2.03 8.32
C VAL A 424 -23.98 -2.20 7.61
N PHE A 425 -23.59 -3.44 7.31
CA PHE A 425 -22.35 -3.73 6.60
C PHE A 425 -22.39 -3.18 5.17
N ALA A 426 -23.51 -3.29 4.46
CA ALA A 426 -23.66 -2.73 3.11
C ALA A 426 -23.48 -1.20 3.10
N ILE A 427 -24.05 -0.49 4.08
CA ILE A 427 -23.88 0.96 4.23
C ILE A 427 -22.41 1.29 4.52
N ALA A 428 -21.78 0.58 5.47
CA ALA A 428 -20.39 0.83 5.85
C ALA A 428 -19.43 0.57 4.69
N LEU A 429 -19.49 -0.61 4.07
CA LEU A 429 -18.65 -1.00 2.95
C LEU A 429 -18.89 -0.11 1.73
N GLY A 430 -20.16 0.22 1.43
CA GLY A 430 -20.52 1.12 0.34
C GLY A 430 -20.01 2.54 0.55
N ALA A 431 -20.08 3.07 1.78
CA ALA A 431 -19.53 4.37 2.12
C ALA A 431 -18.00 4.40 2.00
N THR A 432 -17.31 3.37 2.51
CA THR A 432 -15.86 3.24 2.36
C THR A 432 -15.47 3.18 0.89
N HIS A 433 -16.13 2.32 0.09
CA HIS A 433 -15.85 2.20 -1.34
C HIS A 433 -16.07 3.51 -2.11
N LEU A 434 -17.13 4.24 -1.77
CA LEU A 434 -17.38 5.57 -2.34
C LEU A 434 -16.25 6.54 -2.00
N VAL A 435 -15.86 6.63 -0.72
CA VAL A 435 -14.81 7.55 -0.27
C VAL A 435 -13.46 7.21 -0.90
N THR A 436 -13.09 5.93 -0.99
CA THR A 436 -11.81 5.51 -1.57
C THR A 436 -11.75 5.63 -3.09
N SER A 437 -12.88 5.78 -3.76
CA SER A 437 -12.94 5.99 -5.21
C SER A 437 -12.83 7.48 -5.60
N LEU A 438 -12.86 8.38 -4.62
CA LEU A 438 -12.76 9.82 -4.82
C LEU A 438 -11.33 10.28 -4.58
N SER A 439 -10.95 11.43 -5.15
CA SER A 439 -9.66 12.05 -4.81
C SER A 439 -9.59 12.36 -3.31
N PRO A 440 -8.41 12.41 -2.69
CA PRO A 440 -8.28 12.61 -1.24
C PRO A 440 -9.03 13.84 -0.71
N ASP A 441 -8.99 14.96 -1.43
CA ASP A 441 -9.73 16.18 -1.07
C ASP A 441 -11.25 15.99 -1.14
N VAL A 442 -11.75 15.36 -2.21
CA VAL A 442 -13.20 15.16 -2.40
C VAL A 442 -13.72 14.11 -1.42
N GLY A 443 -13.00 13.00 -1.22
CA GLY A 443 -13.33 11.97 -0.24
C GLY A 443 -13.38 12.54 1.18
N ARG A 444 -12.45 13.43 1.53
CA ARG A 444 -12.46 14.16 2.80
C ARG A 444 -13.69 15.06 2.95
N ILE A 445 -14.03 15.86 1.93
CA ILE A 445 -15.22 16.72 1.95
C ILE A 445 -16.50 15.89 2.10
N VAL A 446 -16.61 14.79 1.36
CA VAL A 446 -17.75 13.85 1.45
C VAL A 446 -17.85 13.27 2.85
N THR A 447 -16.72 12.83 3.43
CA THR A 447 -16.68 12.29 4.80
C THR A 447 -17.10 13.34 5.84
N LEU A 448 -16.54 14.55 5.77
CA LEU A 448 -16.91 15.66 6.67
C LEU A 448 -18.39 16.04 6.53
N SER A 449 -18.91 16.05 5.31
CA SER A 449 -20.32 16.33 5.04
C SER A 449 -21.22 15.24 5.62
N ALA A 450 -20.86 13.97 5.46
CA ALA A 450 -21.57 12.85 6.04
C ALA A 450 -21.57 12.90 7.58
N VAL A 451 -20.41 13.15 8.21
CA VAL A 451 -20.31 13.35 9.67
C VAL A 451 -21.22 14.49 10.13
N THR A 452 -21.18 15.64 9.45
CA THR A 452 -22.00 16.81 9.77
C THR A 452 -23.49 16.50 9.64
N LEU A 453 -23.90 15.79 8.59
CA LEU A 453 -25.28 15.36 8.37
C LEU A 453 -25.76 14.40 9.47
N ILE A 454 -24.93 13.42 9.85
CA ILE A 454 -25.24 12.46 10.92
C ILE A 454 -25.41 13.21 12.25
N LEU A 455 -24.46 14.09 12.61
CA LEU A 455 -24.54 14.88 13.84
C LEU A 455 -25.75 15.81 13.84
N GLY A 456 -26.06 16.45 12.70
CA GLY A 456 -27.25 17.27 12.51
C GLY A 456 -28.55 16.46 12.66
N PHE A 457 -28.61 15.25 12.10
CA PHE A 457 -29.75 14.35 12.25
C PHE A 457 -29.94 13.89 13.71
N VAL A 458 -28.84 13.54 14.40
CA VAL A 458 -28.85 13.22 15.84
C VAL A 458 -29.40 14.40 16.64
N ALA A 459 -28.89 15.62 16.42
CA ALA A 459 -29.35 16.82 17.09
C ALA A 459 -30.84 17.11 16.83
N TYR A 460 -31.29 16.97 15.58
CA TYR A 460 -32.69 17.12 15.20
C TYR A 460 -33.61 16.13 15.93
N LYS A 461 -33.21 14.85 16.01
CA LYS A 461 -33.98 13.80 16.70
C LYS A 461 -33.97 13.92 18.22
N LEU A 462 -32.90 14.47 18.79
CA LEU A 462 -32.87 14.82 20.21
C LEU A 462 -33.80 16.01 20.50
N GLY A 463 -33.84 17.01 19.61
CA GLY A 463 -34.74 18.15 19.70
C GLY A 463 -34.70 18.81 21.09
N ASN A 464 -35.85 18.94 21.73
CA ASN A 464 -35.98 19.55 23.06
C ASN A 464 -35.20 18.82 24.17
N ARG A 465 -34.85 17.54 23.97
CA ARG A 465 -34.04 16.77 24.93
C ARG A 465 -32.64 17.36 25.09
N LEU A 466 -32.12 18.09 24.10
CA LEU A 466 -30.85 18.82 24.21
C LEU A 466 -30.89 19.87 25.33
N GLY A 467 -32.03 20.57 25.49
CA GLY A 467 -32.26 21.50 26.59
C GLY A 467 -32.23 20.78 27.94
N THR A 468 -32.93 19.65 28.05
CA THR A 468 -32.93 18.82 29.28
C THR A 468 -31.54 18.29 29.61
N ILE A 469 -30.78 17.85 28.60
CA ILE A 469 -29.38 17.42 28.75
C ILE A 469 -28.53 18.58 29.28
N ALA A 470 -28.66 19.77 28.69
CA ALA A 470 -27.92 20.95 29.13
C ALA A 470 -28.27 21.35 30.58
N GLU A 471 -29.54 21.30 30.96
CA GLU A 471 -29.98 21.56 32.33
C GLU A 471 -29.44 20.52 33.32
N LEU A 472 -29.46 19.23 32.95
CA LEU A 472 -28.92 18.14 33.76
C LEU A 472 -27.42 18.33 33.99
N LEU A 473 -26.64 18.61 32.93
CA LEU A 473 -25.21 18.88 33.04
C LEU A 473 -24.95 20.12 33.92
N LYS A 474 -25.72 21.20 33.72
CA LYS A 474 -25.63 22.42 34.53
C LYS A 474 -25.94 22.14 36.01
N ALA A 475 -26.92 21.29 36.31
CA ALA A 475 -27.28 20.91 37.67
C ALA A 475 -26.18 20.08 38.34
N PHE A 476 -25.58 19.12 37.64
CA PHE A 476 -24.47 18.31 38.14
C PHE A 476 -23.23 19.18 38.45
N ILE A 477 -22.92 20.12 37.57
CA ILE A 477 -21.85 21.12 37.77
C ILE A 477 -22.17 22.02 38.98
N GLY A 478 -23.37 22.60 39.02
CA GLY A 478 -23.77 23.54 40.07
C GLY A 478 -23.83 22.92 41.47
N ARG A 479 -24.18 21.63 41.57
CA ARG A 479 -24.26 20.89 42.84
C ARG A 479 -22.92 20.28 43.28
N GLY A 480 -21.87 20.37 42.47
CA GLY A 480 -20.55 19.86 42.82
C GLY A 480 -20.34 18.36 42.53
N HIS A 481 -21.23 17.71 41.77
CA HIS A 481 -21.10 16.32 41.33
C HIS A 481 -20.28 16.18 40.03
N TRP A 482 -19.31 17.07 39.83
CA TRP A 482 -18.49 17.12 38.62
C TRP A 482 -17.71 15.82 38.36
N TYR A 483 -17.40 15.04 39.39
CA TYR A 483 -16.72 13.74 39.27
C TYR A 483 -17.58 12.69 38.54
N LEU A 484 -18.91 12.84 38.51
CA LEU A 484 -19.81 11.96 37.78
C LEU A 484 -19.99 12.35 36.30
N MET A 485 -19.48 13.50 35.88
CA MET A 485 -19.70 14.02 34.53
C MET A 485 -19.18 13.12 33.40
N PRO A 486 -18.05 12.40 33.52
CA PRO A 486 -17.66 11.43 32.49
C PRO A 486 -18.70 10.33 32.34
N LEU A 487 -19.19 9.77 33.45
CA LEU A 487 -20.23 8.75 33.46
C LEU A 487 -21.55 9.28 32.88
N VAL A 488 -21.99 10.46 33.33
CA VAL A 488 -23.21 11.12 32.81
C VAL A 488 -23.07 11.39 31.31
N THR A 489 -21.91 11.85 30.84
CA THR A 489 -21.67 12.07 29.40
C THR A 489 -21.76 10.78 28.62
N VAL A 490 -21.16 9.69 29.09
CA VAL A 490 -21.26 8.37 28.45
C VAL A 490 -22.72 7.91 28.39
N LEU A 491 -23.44 7.96 29.52
CA LEU A 491 -24.84 7.55 29.59
C LEU A 491 -25.75 8.39 28.69
N LEU A 492 -25.54 9.70 28.64
CA LEU A 492 -26.29 10.60 27.77
C LEU A 492 -25.93 10.39 26.30
N THR A 493 -24.67 10.09 25.97
CA THR A 493 -24.24 9.77 24.60
C THR A 493 -24.89 8.48 24.13
N VAL A 494 -24.80 7.41 24.93
CA VAL A 494 -25.45 6.12 24.64
C VAL A 494 -26.96 6.30 24.54
N GLY A 495 -27.59 6.94 25.54
CA GLY A 495 -29.02 7.22 25.54
C GLY A 495 -29.47 8.05 24.33
N SER A 496 -28.67 9.01 23.90
CA SER A 496 -28.94 9.82 22.72
C SER A 496 -28.89 8.99 21.43
N LEU A 497 -27.86 8.16 21.27
CA LEU A 497 -27.74 7.25 20.13
C LEU A 497 -28.90 6.26 20.09
N LEU A 498 -29.31 5.73 21.24
CA LEU A 498 -30.45 4.82 21.36
C LEU A 498 -31.76 5.50 20.98
N VAL A 499 -31.99 6.74 21.41
CA VAL A 499 -33.17 7.54 21.03
C VAL A 499 -33.23 7.75 19.52
N VAL A 500 -32.09 8.07 18.90
CA VAL A 500 -32.00 8.28 17.45
C VAL A 500 -32.26 6.98 16.71
N ALA A 501 -31.62 5.89 17.11
CA ALA A 501 -31.77 4.61 16.45
C ALA A 501 -33.17 3.98 16.71
N ALA A 502 -33.80 4.22 17.86
CA ALA A 502 -35.20 3.89 18.13
C ALA A 502 -36.20 4.72 17.31
N SER A 503 -35.76 5.85 16.74
CA SER A 503 -36.61 6.64 15.84
C SER A 503 -36.62 6.13 14.40
N SER A 504 -35.73 5.17 14.06
CA SER A 504 -35.68 4.52 12.75
C SER A 504 -36.59 3.30 12.75
N PRO A 505 -37.62 3.20 11.88
CA PRO A 505 -38.48 2.02 11.79
C PRO A 505 -37.71 0.72 11.49
N LEU A 506 -36.51 0.84 10.91
CA LEU A 506 -35.65 -0.28 10.56
C LEU A 506 -34.79 -0.78 11.73
N VAL A 507 -34.39 0.12 12.64
CA VAL A 507 -33.46 -0.19 13.75
C VAL A 507 -34.20 -0.28 15.09
N ALA A 508 -35.33 0.41 15.23
CA ALA A 508 -36.13 0.46 16.45
C ALA A 508 -36.52 -0.93 16.97
N PRO A 509 -37.00 -1.89 16.14
CA PRO A 509 -37.35 -3.22 16.63
C PRO A 509 -36.20 -3.93 17.35
N PHE A 510 -34.94 -3.63 16.98
CA PHE A 510 -33.75 -4.24 17.56
C PHE A 510 -33.22 -3.50 18.80
N ILE A 511 -33.37 -2.17 18.86
CA ILE A 511 -33.05 -1.47 20.10
C ILE A 511 -33.99 -1.90 21.22
N TYR A 512 -35.27 -2.09 20.91
CA TYR A 512 -36.22 -2.68 21.85
C TYR A 512 -35.90 -4.15 22.20
N THR A 513 -34.88 -4.77 21.59
CA THR A 513 -34.40 -6.12 21.93
C THR A 513 -33.18 -6.18 22.84
N LEU A 514 -32.50 -5.05 23.01
CA LEU A 514 -31.36 -4.90 23.91
C LEU A 514 -31.76 -4.40 25.31
N PHE A 515 -33.00 -3.94 25.47
CA PHE A 515 -33.64 -3.45 26.69
C PHE A 515 -34.97 -4.17 26.89
#